data_AF-A0A060CFD0-F1
#
_entry.id   AF-A0A060CFD0-F1
#
_cell.length_a   1.000
_cell.length_b   1.000
_cell.length_c   1.000
_cell.angle_alpha   90.00
_cell.angle_beta   90.00
_cell.angle_gamma   90.00
#
_symmetry.space_group_name_H-M   'P 1'
#
loop_
_entity.id
_entity.type
_entity.pdbx_description
1 polymer ?
#
loop_
_entity_poly.entity_id
_entity_poly.type
_entity_poly.pdbx_seq_one_letter_code
_entity_poly.pdbx_strand_id
1 'polypeptide(L)' 'MVDDGSSDGSDLECERHIQSLPNARLYRQTNRGAHHAINSGIEFAANDHIAILNSDDIFAEGKLARCNDLSRA' A
#
# COMPACT_ATOMS: atom_id res chain seq x y z
N MET A 1 -2.34 1.26 3.20
CA MET A 1 -1.62 0.03 3.60
C MET A 1 -2.64 -1.00 4.05
N VAL A 2 -2.42 -2.26 3.69
CA VAL A 2 -3.19 -3.39 4.22
C VAL A 2 -2.24 -4.22 5.06
N ASP A 3 -2.48 -4.28 6.36
CA ASP A 3 -1.82 -5.19 7.29
C ASP A 3 -2.58 -6.53 7.31
N ASP A 4 -1.89 -7.61 6.98
CA ASP A 4 -2.43 -8.97 6.84
C ASP A 4 -2.16 -9.83 8.09
N GLY A 5 -2.39 -9.23 9.27
CA GLY A 5 -2.28 -9.92 10.55
C GLY A 5 -0.84 -10.07 11.04
N SER A 6 -0.04 -9.00 10.93
CA SER A 6 1.27 -8.94 11.57
C SER A 6 1.18 -9.15 13.09
N SER A 7 2.18 -9.82 13.66
CA SER A 7 2.27 -10.14 15.10
C SER A 7 3.62 -9.78 15.73
N ASP A 8 4.51 -9.19 14.95
CA ASP A 8 5.88 -8.80 15.34
C ASP A 8 5.99 -7.33 15.78
N GLY A 9 4.86 -6.62 15.85
CA GLY A 9 4.80 -5.19 16.19
C GLY A 9 4.95 -4.25 15.00
N SER A 10 5.12 -4.77 13.77
CA SER A 10 5.15 -3.95 12.55
C SER A 10 3.84 -3.18 12.33
N ASP A 11 2.71 -3.72 12.79
CA ASP A 11 1.39 -3.09 12.75
C ASP A 11 1.35 -1.76 13.53
N LEU A 12 2.00 -1.71 14.69
CA LEU A 12 2.07 -0.51 15.54
C LEU A 12 2.99 0.56 14.94
N GLU A 13 4.16 0.16 14.45
CA GLU A 13 5.09 1.09 13.80
C GLU A 13 4.47 1.69 12.53
N CYS A 14 3.83 0.87 11.70
CA CYS A 14 3.14 1.38 10.52
C CYS A 14 1.98 2.33 10.86
N GLU A 15 1.20 2.04 11.91
CA GLU A 15 0.14 2.94 12.36
C GLU A 15 0.68 4.31 12.77
N ARG A 16 1.79 4.36 13.52
CA ARG A 16 2.45 5.62 13.90
C ARG A 16 2.87 6.45 12.68
N HIS A 17 3.44 5.80 11.66
CA HIS A 17 3.82 6.49 10.42
C HIS A 17 2.60 6.99 9.65
N ILE A 18 1.56 6.14 9.49
CA ILE A 18 0.35 6.47 8.74
C ILE A 18 -0.41 7.65 9.36
N GLN A 19 -0.48 7.73 10.69
CA GLN A 19 -1.15 8.83 11.39
C GLN A 19 -0.57 10.22 11.05
N SER A 20 0.70 10.28 10.65
CA SER A 20 1.35 11.54 10.24
C SER A 20 1.11 11.92 8.77
N LEU A 21 0.50 11.03 7.97
CA LEU A 21 0.33 11.19 6.53
C LEU A 21 -1.15 11.46 6.20
N PRO A 22 -1.52 12.67 5.74
CA PRO A 22 -2.92 13.10 5.62
C PRO A 22 -3.78 12.27 4.66
N ASN A 23 -3.16 11.60 3.68
CA ASN A 23 -3.86 10.79 2.68
C ASN A 23 -3.60 9.28 2.85
N ALA A 24 -2.91 8.87 3.91
CA ALA A 24 -2.66 7.46 4.18
C ALA A 24 -3.83 6.84 4.94
N ARG A 25 -4.16 5.59 4.61
CA ARG A 25 -5.16 4.78 5.31
C ARG A 25 -4.55 3.44 5.68
N LEU A 26 -4.86 2.96 6.89
CA LEU A 26 -4.50 1.63 7.36
C LEU A 26 -5.75 0.76 7.42
N TYR A 27 -5.71 -0.38 6.76
CA TYR A 27 -6.70 -1.44 6.89
C TYR A 27 -6.04 -2.67 7.49
N ARG A 28 -6.72 -3.32 8.43
CA ARG A 28 -6.24 -4.53 9.09
C ARG A 28 -7.18 -5.69 8.78
N GLN A 29 -6.62 -6.85 8.51
CA GLN A 29 -7.37 -8.08 8.32
C GLN A 29 -6.66 -9.26 9.01
N THR A 30 -7.41 -10.32 9.31
CA THR A 30 -6.79 -11.60 9.68
C THR A 30 -5.96 -12.11 8.52
N ASN A 31 -4.80 -12.73 8.81
CA ASN A 31 -3.90 -13.26 7.81
C ASN A 31 -4.61 -14.13 6.77
N ARG A 32 -4.54 -13.71 5.50
CA ARG A 32 -5.10 -14.41 4.33
C ARG A 32 -4.09 -14.54 3.19
N GLY A 33 -2.87 -14.08 3.37
CA GLY A 33 -1.80 -14.08 2.38
C GLY A 33 -1.77 -12.82 1.52
N ALA A 34 -0.59 -12.56 0.93
CA ALA A 34 -0.29 -11.34 0.19
C ALA A 34 -1.26 -11.04 -0.96
N HIS A 35 -1.69 -12.05 -1.73
CA HIS A 35 -2.65 -11.85 -2.81
C HIS A 35 -4.00 -11.34 -2.31
N HIS A 36 -4.46 -11.83 -1.16
CA HIS A 36 -5.70 -11.32 -0.56
C HIS A 36 -5.52 -9.89 -0.06
N ALA A 37 -4.39 -9.56 0.57
CA ALA A 37 -4.09 -8.20 1.00
C ALA A 37 -4.04 -7.21 -0.18
N ILE A 38 -3.41 -7.59 -1.29
CA ILE A 38 -3.36 -6.80 -2.53
C ILE A 38 -4.77 -6.58 -3.08
N ASN A 39 -5.57 -7.65 -3.19
CA ASN A 39 -6.94 -7.55 -3.70
C ASN A 39 -7.81 -6.64 -2.82
N SER A 40 -7.75 -6.78 -1.48
CA SER A 40 -8.42 -5.85 -0.56
C SER A 40 -7.98 -4.40 -0.82
N GLY A 41 -6.67 -4.17 -0.99
CA GLY A 41 -6.13 -2.84 -1.30
C GLY A 41 -6.66 -2.25 -2.60
N ILE A 42 -6.82 -3.07 -3.64
CA ILE A 42 -7.41 -2.67 -4.92
C ILE A 42 -8.89 -2.32 -4.76
N GLU A 43 -9.66 -3.10 -4.00
CA GLU A 43 -11.08 -2.83 -3.73
C GLU A 43 -11.30 -1.48 -3.03
N PHE A 44 -10.36 -1.06 -2.18
CA PHE A 44 -10.40 0.25 -1.50
C PHE A 44 -9.88 1.41 -2.34
N ALA A 45 -9.22 1.15 -3.48
CA ALA A 45 -8.67 2.19 -4.32
C ALA A 45 -9.78 2.91 -5.10
N ALA A 46 -9.70 4.24 -5.18
CA ALA A 46 -10.74 5.07 -5.79
C ALA A 46 -10.21 6.01 -6.91
N ASN A 47 -8.95 5.86 -7.31
CA ASN A 47 -8.30 6.74 -8.28
C ASN A 47 -8.05 6.01 -9.61
N ASP A 48 -7.78 6.76 -10.68
CA ASP A 48 -7.59 6.25 -12.05
C ASP A 48 -6.40 5.28 -12.21
N HIS A 49 -5.41 5.38 -11.32
CA HIS A 49 -4.20 4.57 -11.35
C HIS A 49 -3.97 3.89 -9.99
N ILE A 50 -3.52 2.63 -10.05
CA ILE A 50 -3.12 1.84 -8.89
C ILE A 50 -1.67 1.42 -9.07
N ALA A 51 -0.86 1.61 -8.03
CA ALA A 51 0.50 1.08 -7.95
C ALA A 51 0.62 0.21 -6.69
N ILE A 52 1.11 -1.01 -6.85
CA ILE A 52 1.36 -1.95 -5.77
C ILE A 52 2.83 -1.84 -5.36
N LEU A 53 3.09 -1.78 -4.05
CA LEU A 53 4.42 -1.81 -3.45
C LEU A 53 4.40 -2.82 -2.30
N ASN A 54 5.27 -3.82 -2.34
CA ASN A 54 5.44 -4.75 -1.24
C ASN A 54 6.18 -4.08 -0.07
N SER A 55 6.00 -4.60 1.14
CA SER A 55 6.59 -4.02 2.36
C SER A 55 8.10 -4.14 2.46
N ASP A 56 8.71 -5.06 1.70
CA ASP A 56 10.14 -5.30 1.62
C ASP A 56 10.82 -4.55 0.46
N ASP A 57 10.05 -3.80 -0.34
CA ASP A 57 10.51 -3.07 -1.51
C ASP A 57 10.45 -1.55 -1.32
N ILE A 58 11.23 -0.84 -2.14
CA ILE A 58 11.14 0.61 -2.31
C ILE A 58 11.05 0.97 -3.79
N PHE A 59 10.26 1.99 -4.12
CA PHE A 59 10.28 2.53 -5.48
C PHE A 59 11.57 3.30 -5.75
N ALA A 60 12.15 3.09 -6.93
CA ALA A 60 13.19 3.97 -7.44
C ALA A 60 12.66 5.39 -7.64
N GLU A 61 13.54 6.38 -7.48
CA GLU A 61 13.22 7.78 -7.74
C GLU A 61 12.67 7.94 -9.17
N GLY A 62 11.61 8.74 -9.31
CA GLY A 62 10.97 9.00 -10.61
C GLY A 62 10.11 7.87 -11.19
N LYS A 63 10.11 6.65 -10.61
CA LYS A 63 9.34 5.49 -11.12
C LYS A 63 7.87 5.84 -11.35
N LEU A 64 7.20 6.41 -10.35
CA LEU A 64 5.75 6.70 -10.44
C LEU A 64 5.45 7.80 -11.47
N ALA A 65 6.29 8.83 -11.55
CA ALA A 65 6.17 9.88 -12.57
C ALA A 65 6.29 9.29 -13.98
N ARG A 66 7.30 8.44 -14.21
CA ARG A 66 7.50 7.75 -15.48
C ARG A 66 6.31 6.85 -15.85
N CYS A 67 5.74 6.12 -14.88
CA CYS A 67 4.54 5.31 -15.12
C CYS A 67 3.33 6.18 -15.53
N ASN A 68 3.11 7.31 -14.84
CA ASN A 68 2.02 8.21 -15.16
C ASN A 68 2.16 8.86 -16.55
N ASP A 69 3.38 9.18 -16.98
CA ASP A 69 3.61 9.72 -18.33
C ASP A 69 3.29 8.68 -19.40
N LEU A 70 3.70 7.43 -19.19
CA LEU A 70 3.45 6.33 -20.12
C LEU A 70 1.97 5.93 -20.20
N SER A 71 1.21 6.07 -19.12
CA SER A 71 -0.22 5.72 -19.12
C SER A 71 -1.10 6.77 -19.79
N ARG A 72 -0.55 7.94 -20.15
CA ARG A 72 -1.25 9.04 -20.82
C ARG A 72 -0.92 9.16 -22.31
N ALA A 73 0.01 8.35 -22.81
CA ALA A 73 0.41 8.27 -24.21
C ALA A 73 -0.45 7.25 -24.98
#